data_AF-A0A6G2RM34-F1
#
_entry.id   AF-A0A6G2RM34-F1
#
_cell.length_a   1.000
_cell.length_b   1.000
_cell.length_c   1.000
_cell.angle_alpha   90.00
_cell.angle_beta   90.00
_cell.angle_gamma   90.00
#
_symmetry.space_group_name_H-M   'P 1'
#
loop_
_entity.id
_entity.type
_entity.pdbx_description
1 polymer ?
#
loop_
_entity_poly.entity_id
_entity_poly.type
_entity_poly.pdbx_seq_one_letter_code
_entity_poly.pdbx_strand_id
1 'polypeptide(L)' 'MLWAREALGTDEQRAIDKLAGARKAPADLVMRARIVNLSWAGMRVSAIAAELGCGRKAVRWWLHRFNA' A
#
# COMPACT_ATOMS: atom_id res chain seq x y z
N MET A 1 1.45 2.80 16.00
CA MET A 1 0.52 2.70 14.84
C MET A 1 1.40 2.76 13.60
N LEU A 2 1.27 1.82 12.64
CA LEU A 2 2.17 1.74 11.49
C LEU A 2 1.45 2.25 10.24
N TRP A 3 2.12 3.14 9.52
CA TRP A 3 1.67 3.79 8.29
C TRP A 3 2.79 3.75 7.28
N ALA A 4 2.47 3.86 5.99
CA ALA A 4 3.44 4.21 4.98
C ALA A 4 4.02 5.59 5.29
N ARG A 5 5.33 5.77 5.08
CA ARG A 5 5.95 7.09 5.06
C ARG A 5 5.24 7.97 4.03
N GLU A 6 5.34 9.29 4.20
CA GLU A 6 4.82 10.22 3.19
C GLU A 6 5.52 9.99 1.84
N ALA A 7 4.79 10.28 0.76
CA ALA A 7 5.37 10.26 -0.58
C ALA A 7 6.50 11.30 -0.66
N LEU A 8 7.60 10.96 -1.32
CA LEU A 8 8.72 11.88 -1.56
C LEU A 8 8.34 13.03 -2.51
N GLY A 9 7.20 12.90 -3.20
CA GLY A 9 6.66 13.91 -4.08
C GLY A 9 5.47 13.40 -4.88
N THR A 10 4.94 14.26 -5.75
CA THR A 10 3.76 13.95 -6.55
C THR A 10 3.99 12.83 -7.57
N ASP A 11 5.22 12.64 -8.04
CA ASP A 11 5.54 11.59 -9.01
C ASP A 11 5.51 10.19 -8.38
N GLU A 12 6.00 10.04 -7.15
CA GLU A 12 5.90 8.78 -6.41
C GLU A 12 4.43 8.43 -6.12
N GLN A 13 3.65 9.41 -5.66
CA GLN A 13 2.22 9.24 -5.42
C GLN A 13 1.50 8.76 -6.69
N ARG A 14 1.71 9.44 -7.83
CA ARG A 14 1.12 9.06 -9.12
C ARG A 14 1.56 7.67 -9.58
N ALA A 15 2.82 7.30 -9.37
CA ALA A 15 3.33 5.98 -9.73
C ALA A 15 2.64 4.87 -8.92
N ILE A 16 2.46 5.08 -7.61
CA ILE A 16 1.74 4.16 -6.73
C ILE A 16 0.25 4.10 -7.09
N ASP A 17 -0.39 5.24 -7.38
CA ASP A 17 -1.80 5.29 -7.80
C ASP A 17 -2.01 4.49 -9.09
N LYS A 18 -1.15 4.73 -10.09
CA LYS A 18 -1.19 4.02 -11.37
C LYS A 18 -0.98 2.52 -11.18
N LEU A 19 -0.04 2.11 -10.32
CA LEU A 19 0.25 0.71 -10.05
C LEU A 19 -0.89 0.02 -9.28
N ALA A 20 -1.52 0.70 -8.32
CA ALA A 20 -2.64 0.19 -7.55
C ALA A 20 -3.89 -0.10 -8.42
N GLY A 21 -4.05 0.64 -9.53
CA GLY A 21 -5.10 0.44 -10.54
C GLY A 21 -4.70 -0.46 -11.72
N ALA A 22 -3.44 -0.91 -11.80
CA ALA A 22 -2.95 -1.64 -12.96
C ALA A 22 -3.55 -3.05 -13.06
N ARG A 23 -4.18 -3.36 -14.20
CA ARG A 23 -4.79 -4.68 -14.47
C ARG A 23 -3.81 -5.69 -15.06
N LYS A 24 -2.76 -5.22 -15.74
CA LYS A 24 -1.77 -6.05 -16.45
C LYS A 24 -0.45 -6.22 -15.67
N ALA A 25 -0.34 -5.62 -14.49
CA ALA A 25 0.83 -5.75 -13.65
C ALA A 25 0.77 -7.03 -12.81
N PRO A 26 1.92 -7.55 -12.33
CA PRO A 26 1.93 -8.63 -11.35
C PRO A 26 1.05 -8.31 -10.14
N ALA A 27 0.21 -9.27 -9.75
CA ALA A 27 -0.80 -9.07 -8.71
C ALA A 27 -0.19 -8.69 -7.35
N ASP A 28 1.01 -9.19 -7.05
CA ASP A 28 1.74 -8.86 -5.83
C ASP A 28 2.19 -7.39 -5.80
N LEU A 29 2.64 -6.83 -6.93
CA LEU A 29 3.00 -5.43 -7.05
C LEU A 29 1.77 -4.52 -6.91
N VAL A 30 0.65 -4.89 -7.53
CA VAL A 30 -0.62 -4.17 -7.41
C VAL A 30 -1.10 -4.17 -5.96
N MET A 31 -1.06 -5.34 -5.29
CA MET A 31 -1.44 -5.47 -3.90
C MET A 31 -0.59 -4.61 -2.97
N ARG A 32 0.74 -4.60 -3.18
CA ARG A 32 1.66 -3.74 -2.41
C ARG A 32 1.36 -2.26 -2.61
N ALA A 33 1.13 -1.83 -3.85
CA ALA A 33 0.76 -0.45 -4.14
C ALA A 33 -0.57 -0.06 -3.48
N ARG A 34 -1.58 -0.94 -3.49
CA ARG A 34 -2.85 -0.73 -2.78
C ARG A 34 -2.66 -0.59 -1.27
N ILE A 35 -1.79 -1.37 -0.64
CA ILE A 35 -1.48 -1.24 0.79
C ILE A 35 -0.97 0.17 1.12
N VAL A 36 -0.01 0.68 0.33
CA VAL A 36 0.54 2.04 0.51
C VAL A 36 -0.56 3.08 0.30
N ASN A 37 -1.34 2.93 -0.77
CA ASN A 37 -2.37 3.91 -1.13
C ASN A 37 -3.47 4.03 -0.06
N LEU A 38 -3.97 2.90 0.44
CA LEU A 38 -4.94 2.88 1.53
C LEU A 38 -4.35 3.42 2.85
N SER A 39 -3.05 3.21 3.07
CA SER A 39 -2.36 3.81 4.22
C SER A 39 -2.28 5.33 4.11
N TRP A 40 -1.99 5.88 2.93
CA TRP A 40 -2.01 7.33 2.70
C TRP A 40 -3.40 7.93 2.82
N ALA A 41 -4.44 7.17 2.46
CA ALA A 41 -5.84 7.53 2.71
C ALA A 41 -6.24 7.47 4.21
N GLY A 42 -5.31 7.18 5.12
CA GLY A 42 -5.56 7.15 6.56
C GLY A 42 -6.20 5.86 7.08
N MET A 43 -6.23 4.78 6.29
CA MET A 43 -6.79 3.50 6.74
C MET A 43 -5.83 2.74 7.67
N ARG A 44 -6.34 2.26 8.79
CA ARG A 44 -5.58 1.44 9.74
C ARG A 44 -5.21 0.09 9.13
N VAL A 45 -4.08 -0.50 9.54
CA VAL A 45 -3.63 -1.85 9.15
C VAL A 45 -4.73 -2.91 9.15
N SER A 46 -5.60 -2.92 10.16
CA SER A 46 -6.72 -3.87 10.24
C SER A 46 -7.79 -3.65 9.16
N ALA A 47 -8.09 -2.39 8.85
CA ALA A 47 -9.04 -2.04 7.79
C ALA A 47 -8.46 -2.35 6.41
N ILE A 48 -7.18 -2.04 6.18
CA ILE A 48 -6.46 -2.39 4.94
C ILE A 48 -6.47 -3.91 4.73
N ALA A 49 -6.19 -4.67 5.79
CA ALA A 49 -6.18 -6.13 5.75
C ALA A 49 -7.55 -6.70 5.36
N ALA A 50 -8.64 -6.16 5.93
CA ALA A 50 -10.00 -6.56 5.60
C ALA A 50 -10.37 -6.18 4.16
N GLU A 51 -10.08 -4.95 3.74
CA GLU A 51 -10.34 -4.42 2.39
C GLU A 51 -9.66 -5.25 1.30
N LEU A 52 -8.41 -5.66 1.54
CA LEU A 52 -7.61 -6.43 0.57
C LEU A 52 -7.74 -7.95 0.75
N GLY A 53 -8.56 -8.43 1.70
CA GLY A 53 -8.71 -9.86 1.98
C GLY A 53 -7.41 -10.56 2.39
N CYS A 54 -6.50 -9.85 3.07
CA CYS A 54 -5.17 -10.36 3.42
C CYS A 54 -4.87 -10.27 4.93
N GLY A 55 -3.80 -10.93 5.37
CA GLY A 55 -3.43 -10.94 6.78
C GLY A 55 -2.80 -9.62 7.26
N ARG A 56 -3.16 -9.16 8.47
CA ARG A 56 -2.55 -7.98 9.14
C ARG A 56 -1.01 -8.07 9.27
N LYS A 57 -0.44 -9.27 9.30
CA LYS A 57 1.02 -9.49 9.31
C LYS A 57 1.65 -9.09 7.97
N ALA A 58 1.01 -9.43 6.85
CA ALA A 58 1.48 -9.08 5.51
C ALA A 58 1.45 -7.57 5.29
N VAL A 59 0.37 -6.90 5.69
CA VAL A 59 0.27 -5.43 5.62
C VAL A 59 1.40 -4.77 6.41
N ARG A 60 1.64 -5.19 7.66
CA ARG A 60 2.73 -4.63 8.48
C ARG A 60 4.09 -4.86 7.86
N TRP A 61 4.36 -6.08 7.39
CA TRP A 61 5.65 -6.41 6.78
C TRP A 61 5.93 -5.53 5.56
N TRP A 62 4.92 -5.31 4.71
CA TRP A 62 5.06 -4.45 3.54
C TRP A 62 5.23 -2.98 3.89
N LEU A 63 4.47 -2.45 4.84
CA LEU A 63 4.64 -1.07 5.29
C LEU A 63 6.03 -0.84 5.88
N HIS A 64 6.55 -1.77 6.69
CA HIS A 64 7.94 -1.70 7.17
C HIS A 64 8.94 -1.67 6.02
N ARG A 65 8.75 -2.51 5.00
CA ARG A 65 9.65 -2.58 3.85
C ARG A 65 9.56 -1.33 2.95
N PHE A 66 8.40 -0.68 2.88
CA PHE A 66 8.23 0.56 2.13
C PHE A 66 8.84 1.77 2.86
N ASN A 67 8.87 1.72 4.19
CA ASN A 67 9.41 2.79 5.03
C ASN A 67 10.93 2.71 5.23
N ALA A 68 11.55 1.57 4.89
CA ALA A 68 13.00 1.40 4.91
C ALA A 68 13.64 2.10 3.72
#